data_AF-A0A4R6DEL4-F1
#
_entry.id   AF-A0A4R6DEL4-F1
#
_cell.length_a   1.000
_cell.length_b   1.000
_cell.length_c   1.000
_cell.angle_alpha   90.00
_cell.angle_beta   90.00
_cell.angle_gamma   90.00
#
_symmetry.space_group_name_H-M   'P 1'
#
loop_
_entity.id
_entity.type
_entity.pdbx_description
1 polymer ?
#
loop_
_entity_poly.entity_id
_entity_poly.type
_entity_poly.pdbx_seq_one_letter_code
_entity_poly.pdbx_strand_id
1 'polypeptide(L)'
;MGKDPMPKNGHGAFRLTVDDLNRVLGETLDANKGSVDGWLAGPDKVRAFNATFRYPIGRYYLHEVVDSRRVTVILRRDTSAPQGFFTKTAFPTPPQV
;
A
#
# COMPACT_ATOMS: atom_id res chain seq x y z
N MET A 1 26.47 26.33 8.15
CA MET A 1 25.85 25.00 8.04
C MET A 1 24.41 25.20 7.61
N GLY A 2 24.11 25.01 6.32
CA GLY A 2 22.73 25.05 5.84
C GLY A 2 22.01 23.81 6.34
N LYS A 3 20.85 23.96 6.98
CA LYS A 3 19.97 22.82 7.26
C LYS A 3 19.43 22.36 5.91
N ASP A 4 19.87 21.19 5.45
CA ASP A 4 19.23 20.55 4.32
C ASP A 4 17.72 20.48 4.57
N PRO A 5 16.87 20.80 3.57
CA PRO A 5 15.43 20.77 3.75
C PRO A 5 15.01 19.36 4.15
N MET A 6 14.35 19.26 5.29
CA MET A 6 13.91 17.99 5.85
C MET A 6 12.96 17.28 4.86
N PRO A 7 13.19 15.99 4.53
CA PRO A 7 12.37 15.30 3.54
C PRO A 7 10.90 15.30 3.98
N LYS A 8 10.02 15.75 3.09
CA LYS A 8 8.56 15.80 3.33
C LYS A 8 7.89 14.42 3.27
N ASN A 9 8.55 13.47 2.60
CA ASN A 9 8.03 12.13 2.32
C ASN A 9 8.96 11.08 2.91
N GLY A 10 8.39 10.01 3.47
CA GLY A 10 9.14 8.87 3.98
C GLY A 10 9.08 7.68 3.03
N HIS A 11 9.83 6.64 3.38
CA HIS A 11 9.92 5.40 2.63
C HIS A 11 9.29 4.25 3.42
N GLY A 12 8.52 3.39 2.75
CA GLY A 12 7.98 2.17 3.34
C GLY A 12 8.72 0.94 2.82
N ALA A 13 9.11 0.02 3.70
CA ALA A 13 9.69 -1.27 3.31
C ALA A 13 9.05 -2.42 4.08
N PHE A 14 8.55 -3.43 3.37
CA PHE A 14 8.03 -4.64 4.00
C PHE A 14 9.14 -5.39 4.73
N ARG A 15 8.79 -6.03 5.86
CA ARG A 15 9.66 -6.97 6.58
C ARG A 15 8.92 -8.28 6.77
N LEU A 16 8.50 -8.85 5.65
CA LEU A 16 7.70 -10.06 5.57
C LEU A 16 8.39 -11.09 4.69
N THR A 17 8.07 -12.35 4.92
CA THR A 17 8.32 -13.40 3.92
C THR A 17 7.50 -13.12 2.66
N VAL A 18 7.85 -13.76 1.54
CA VAL A 18 7.07 -13.63 0.30
C VAL A 18 5.63 -14.12 0.52
N ASP A 19 5.44 -15.20 1.26
CA ASP A 19 4.11 -15.76 1.56
C ASP A 19 3.28 -14.81 2.42
N ASP A 20 3.87 -14.21 3.46
CA ASP A 20 3.20 -13.21 4.29
C ASP A 20 2.88 -11.92 3.52
N LEU A 21 3.77 -11.51 2.61
CA LEU A 21 3.51 -10.37 1.74
C LEU A 21 2.31 -10.66 0.83
N ASN A 22 2.27 -11.83 0.19
CA ASN A 22 1.14 -12.23 -0.64
C ASN A 22 -0.16 -12.27 0.15
N ARG A 23 -0.14 -12.79 1.38
CA ARG A 23 -1.28 -12.76 2.30
C ARG A 23 -1.74 -11.34 2.61
N VAL A 24 -0.83 -10.45 2.98
CA VAL A 24 -1.13 -9.03 3.27
C VAL A 24 -1.74 -8.32 2.06
N LEU A 25 -1.22 -8.57 0.85
CA LEU A 25 -1.78 -8.00 -0.37
C LEU A 25 -3.18 -8.55 -0.65
N GLY A 26 -3.39 -9.86 -0.51
CA GLY A 26 -4.70 -10.51 -0.65
C GLY A 26 -5.73 -9.95 0.34
N GLU A 27 -5.40 -9.94 1.62
CA GLU A 27 -6.27 -9.39 2.69
C GLU A 27 -6.60 -7.91 2.45
N THR A 28 -5.67 -7.15 1.89
CA THR A 28 -5.94 -5.74 1.51
C THR A 28 -6.99 -5.64 0.42
N LEU A 29 -6.92 -6.51 -0.60
CA LEU A 29 -7.91 -6.55 -1.68
C LEU A 29 -9.28 -7.02 -1.16
N ASP A 30 -9.30 -8.04 -0.31
CA ASP A 30 -10.53 -8.56 0.30
C ASP A 30 -11.23 -7.48 1.13
N ALA A 31 -10.47 -6.76 1.98
CA ALA A 31 -11.00 -5.67 2.79
C ALA A 31 -11.53 -4.49 1.95
N ASN A 32 -11.08 -4.36 0.69
CA ASN A 32 -11.45 -3.27 -0.21
C ASN A 32 -12.34 -3.72 -1.39
N LYS A 33 -12.84 -4.96 -1.40
CA LYS A 33 -13.51 -5.56 -2.57
C LYS A 33 -14.57 -4.65 -3.21
N GLY A 34 -15.52 -4.13 -2.42
CA GLY A 34 -16.56 -3.24 -2.94
C GLY A 34 -16.03 -1.93 -3.52
N SER A 35 -14.96 -1.37 -2.94
CA SER A 35 -14.29 -0.17 -3.45
C SER A 35 -13.51 -0.45 -4.74
N VAL A 36 -12.93 -1.65 -4.87
CA VAL A 36 -12.25 -2.10 -6.09
C VAL A 36 -13.27 -2.28 -7.22
N ASP A 37 -14.39 -2.94 -6.96
CA ASP A 37 -15.45 -3.15 -7.96
C ASP A 37 -16.01 -1.80 -8.45
N GLY A 38 -16.33 -0.88 -7.54
CA GLY A 38 -16.79 0.47 -7.89
C GLY A 38 -15.74 1.27 -8.66
N TRP A 39 -14.45 1.09 -8.35
CA TRP A 39 -13.36 1.72 -9.10
C TRP A 39 -13.22 1.16 -10.51
N LEU A 40 -13.32 -0.17 -10.68
CA LEU A 40 -13.23 -0.83 -11.99
C LEU A 40 -14.33 -0.36 -12.96
N ALA A 41 -15.51 -0.04 -12.44
CA ALA A 41 -16.61 0.56 -13.20
C ALA A 41 -16.38 2.05 -13.55
N GLY A 42 -15.50 2.75 -12.83
CA GLY A 42 -15.21 4.17 -13.00
C GLY A 42 -14.12 4.47 -14.05
N PRO A 43 -13.87 5.74 -14.39
CA PRO A 43 -12.91 6.13 -15.43
C PRO A 43 -11.44 6.10 -14.98
N ASP A 44 -11.18 6.06 -13.67
CA ASP A 44 -9.84 6.20 -13.11
C ASP A 44 -8.94 5.01 -13.44
N LYS A 45 -7.76 5.28 -14.01
CA LYS A 45 -6.81 4.22 -14.42
C LYS A 45 -5.99 3.67 -13.26
N VAL A 46 -5.80 4.43 -12.18
CA VAL A 46 -4.93 4.07 -11.07
C VAL A 46 -5.59 4.49 -9.77
N ARG A 47 -5.62 3.61 -8.77
CA ARG A 47 -6.18 3.93 -7.45
C ARG A 47 -5.41 3.25 -6.32
N ALA A 48 -5.31 3.95 -5.20
CA ALA A 48 -4.72 3.44 -3.98
C ALA A 48 -5.80 2.85 -3.06
N PHE A 49 -5.50 1.69 -2.49
CA PHE A 49 -6.32 0.98 -1.51
C PHE A 49 -5.49 0.73 -0.26
N ASN A 50 -6.11 0.84 0.91
CA ASN A 50 -5.41 0.80 2.17
C ASN A 50 -6.00 -0.26 3.09
N ALA A 51 -5.14 -0.90 3.89
CA ALA A 51 -5.56 -1.77 4.98
C ALA A 51 -4.66 -1.57 6.21
N THR A 52 -5.20 -1.91 7.37
CA THR A 52 -4.47 -1.87 8.65
C THR A 52 -4.49 -3.26 9.27
N PHE A 53 -3.33 -3.73 9.72
CA PHE A 53 -3.13 -5.05 10.31
C PHE A 53 -2.87 -4.96 11.81
N ARG A 54 -3.11 -6.06 12.52
CA ARG A 54 -2.85 -6.14 13.96
C ARG A 54 -1.35 -6.07 14.29
N TYR A 55 -0.52 -6.73 13.48
CA TYR A 55 0.92 -6.83 13.70
C TYR A 55 1.70 -5.98 12.69
N PRO A 56 2.94 -5.57 13.02
CA PRO A 56 3.82 -4.90 12.07
C PRO A 56 4.01 -5.72 10.79
N ILE A 57 3.88 -5.06 9.65
CA ILE A 57 4.08 -5.62 8.30
C ILE A 57 5.36 -5.08 7.65
N GLY A 58 6.01 -4.11 8.27
CA GLY A 58 7.19 -3.47 7.73
C GLY A 58 7.63 -2.28 8.56
N ARG A 59 8.47 -1.45 7.96
CA ARG A 59 8.97 -0.22 8.56
C ARG A 59 8.69 0.97 7.67
N TYR A 60 8.48 2.11 8.32
CA TYR A 60 8.40 3.41 7.68
C TYR A 60 9.57 4.28 8.16
N TYR A 61 10.25 4.92 7.20
CA TYR A 61 11.48 5.67 7.38
C TYR A 61 11.20 7.14 7.03
N LEU A 62 11.16 8.01 8.03
CA LEU A 62 11.07 9.47 7.82
C LEU A 62 12.08 10.19 8.74
N HIS A 63 11.67 10.63 9.93
CA HIS A 63 12.55 11.20 10.95
C HIS A 63 13.00 10.13 11.95
N GLU A 64 12.08 9.25 12.30
CA GLU A 64 12.33 8.04 13.07
C GLU A 64 11.95 6.83 12.23
N VAL A 65 12.51 5.68 12.60
CA VAL A 65 12.14 4.39 12.02
C VAL A 65 11.06 3.78 12.89
N VAL A 66 9.84 3.69 12.36
CA VAL A 66 8.69 3.14 13.08
C VAL A 66 8.20 1.87 12.42
N ASP A 67 7.72 0.94 13.24
CA ASP A 67 7.00 -0.23 12.73
C ASP A 67 5.69 0.23 12.10
N SER A 68 5.44 -0.21 10.87
CA SER A 68 4.21 0.08 10.15
C SER A 68 3.29 -1.12 10.18
N ARG A 69 2.02 -0.84 10.48
CA ARG A 69 0.89 -1.78 10.43
C ARG A 69 -0.06 -1.49 9.29
N ARG A 70 0.21 -0.45 8.49
CA ARG A 70 -0.66 0.01 7.41
C ARG A 70 0.02 -0.24 6.08
N VAL A 71 -0.74 -0.71 5.10
CA VAL A 71 -0.26 -0.87 3.73
C VAL A 71 -1.08 0.02 2.80
N THR A 72 -0.41 0.55 1.80
CA THR A 72 -1.04 1.10 0.61
C THR A 72 -0.71 0.23 -0.58
N VAL A 73 -1.73 -0.26 -1.27
CA VAL A 73 -1.62 -1.00 -2.53
C VAL A 73 -2.16 -0.12 -3.64
N ILE A 74 -1.33 0.15 -4.64
CA ILE A 74 -1.71 0.92 -5.82
C ILE A 74 -2.00 -0.06 -6.94
N LEU A 75 -3.25 -0.05 -7.41
CA LEU A 75 -3.69 -0.86 -8.53
C LEU A 75 -3.74 -0.01 -9.79
N ARG A 76 -3.46 -0.64 -10.93
CA ARG A 76 -3.67 -0.07 -12.27
C ARG A 76 -4.72 -0.90 -12.99
N ARG A 77 -5.79 -0.26 -13.44
CA ARG A 77 -6.84 -0.89 -14.24
C ARG A 77 -6.26 -1.32 -15.59
N ASP A 78 -6.56 -2.55 -15.97
CA ASP A 78 -6.17 -3.17 -17.23
C ASP A 78 -7.19 -4.24 -17.60
N THR A 79 -7.97 -4.00 -18.66
CA THR A 79 -9.04 -4.91 -19.09
C THR A 79 -8.53 -6.19 -19.74
N SER A 80 -7.22 -6.29 -20.01
CA SER A 80 -6.60 -7.56 -20.46
C SER A 80 -6.25 -8.49 -19.30
N ALA A 81 -6.20 -7.98 -18.06
CA ALA A 81 -5.98 -8.79 -16.87
C ALA A 81 -7.27 -9.55 -16.50
N PRO A 82 -7.20 -10.82 -16.07
CA PRO A 82 -8.38 -11.58 -15.63
C PRO A 82 -9.19 -10.88 -14.53
N GLN A 83 -8.52 -10.24 -13.59
CA GLN A 83 -9.16 -9.46 -12.51
C GLN A 83 -9.45 -7.99 -12.88
N GLY A 84 -9.18 -7.57 -14.13
CA GLY A 84 -9.38 -6.19 -14.60
C GLY A 84 -8.34 -5.18 -14.12
N PHE A 85 -7.29 -5.62 -13.41
CA PHE A 85 -6.19 -4.77 -12.94
C PHE A 85 -4.89 -5.55 -12.67
N PHE A 86 -3.78 -4.82 -12.52
CA PHE A 86 -2.54 -5.33 -11.94
C PHE A 86 -2.13 -4.51 -10.72
N THR A 87 -1.44 -5.14 -9.77
CA THR A 87 -0.75 -4.42 -8.69
C THR A 87 0.42 -3.64 -9.28
N LYS A 88 0.32 -2.31 -9.26
CA LYS A 88 1.39 -1.42 -9.74
C LYS A 88 2.53 -1.34 -8.74
N THR A 89 2.19 -1.18 -7.46
CA THR A 89 3.14 -1.20 -6.34
C THR A 89 2.39 -1.35 -5.02
N ALA A 90 3.10 -1.73 -3.97
CA ALA A 90 2.59 -1.71 -2.61
C ALA A 90 3.71 -1.31 -1.66
N PHE A 91 3.36 -0.61 -0.58
CA PHE A 91 4.33 -0.19 0.43
C PHE A 91 3.66 0.02 1.79
N PRO A 92 4.38 -0.25 2.91
CA PRO A 92 3.93 0.16 4.23
C PRO A 92 3.83 1.69 4.34
N THR A 93 2.79 2.17 5.01
CA THR A 93 2.54 3.61 5.24
C THR A 93 2.56 3.94 6.73
N PRO A 94 2.80 5.21 7.11
CA PRO A 94 2.86 5.57 8.51
C PRO A 94 1.51 5.31 9.21
N PRO A 95 1.50 5.06 10.53
CA PRO A 95 0.26 5.09 11.30
C PRO A 95 -0.42 6.46 11.14
N GLN A 96 -1.76 6.48 11.07
CA GLN A 96 -2.48 7.73 11.17
C GLN A 96 -2.32 8.23 12.62
N VAL A 97 -1.76 9.44 12.77
CA VAL A 97 -1.78 10.20 14.02
C VAL A 97 -3.18 10.73 14.29
#